data_AF-A0A699T558-F1
#
_entry.id   AF-A0A699T558-F1
#
_cell.length_a   1.000
_cell.length_b   1.000
_cell.length_c   1.000
_cell.angle_alpha   90.00
_cell.angle_beta   90.00
_cell.angle_gamma   90.00
#
_symmetry.space_group_name_H-M   'P 1'
#
loop_
_entity.id
_entity.type
_entity.pdbx_description
1 polymer ?
#
loop_
_entity_poly.entity_id
_entity_poly.type
_entity_poly.pdbx_seq_one_letter_code
_entity_poly.pdbx_strand_id
1 'polypeptide(L)'
;DFLIGGIQTVIDPDSNLQKVYVPQWNVTNGFCLDDSGVCREMVDEFSPLKFFASVHRMDHYQLFTEFNIGVASQMSLSAKVRMRAEYNIKERRRLNSVVEEKDSLLKSRCEEIESLKA
;
A
#
# COMPACT_ATOMS: atom_id res chain seq x y z
N ASP A 1 9.30 8.78 -10.30
CA ASP A 1 8.85 8.42 -8.94
C ASP A 1 7.34 8.25 -8.91
N PHE A 2 6.87 7.01 -8.92
CA PHE A 2 5.43 6.68 -8.87
C PHE A 2 5.01 6.53 -7.41
N LEU A 3 4.20 7.48 -6.91
CA LEU A 3 3.63 7.42 -5.57
C LEU A 3 2.47 6.42 -5.55
N ILE A 4 2.70 5.27 -4.90
CA ILE A 4 1.68 4.27 -4.58
C ILE A 4 0.79 4.87 -3.49
N GLY A 5 -0.31 5.51 -3.88
CA GLY A 5 -1.39 5.89 -2.97
C GLY A 5 -2.19 4.66 -2.55
N GLY A 6 -1.64 3.88 -1.62
CA GLY A 6 -2.36 2.76 -1.00
C GLY A 6 -3.34 3.26 0.05
N ILE A 7 -4.61 2.89 -0.07
CA ILE A 7 -5.60 3.10 1.00
C ILE A 7 -5.23 2.18 2.18
N GLN A 8 -4.73 2.76 3.27
CA GLN A 8 -4.47 2.05 4.52
C GLN A 8 -5.78 1.98 5.32
N THR A 9 -6.54 0.90 5.17
CA THR A 9 -7.63 0.58 6.12
C THR A 9 -7.02 0.03 7.39
N VAL A 10 -6.92 0.85 8.44
CA VAL A 10 -6.72 0.38 9.82
C VAL A 10 -8.08 -0.14 10.29
N ILE A 11 -8.27 -1.46 10.21
CA ILE A 11 -9.46 -2.11 10.77
C ILE A 11 -9.14 -2.46 12.22
N ASP A 12 -9.83 -1.79 13.13
CA ASP A 12 -9.86 -2.14 14.55
C ASP A 12 -10.60 -3.48 14.72
N PRO A 13 -9.97 -4.53 15.29
CA PRO A 13 -10.58 -5.85 15.41
C PRO A 13 -11.83 -5.90 16.31
N ASP A 14 -12.10 -4.86 17.13
CA ASP A 14 -13.27 -4.80 18.03
C ASP A 14 -14.50 -4.06 17.43
N SER A 15 -14.43 -3.62 16.17
CA SER A 15 -15.52 -2.86 15.54
C SER A 15 -16.64 -3.76 15.00
N ASN A 16 -17.80 -3.71 15.67
CA ASN A 16 -19.04 -4.42 15.36
C ASN A 16 -19.49 -4.22 13.88
N LEU A 17 -19.57 -5.33 13.12
CA LEU A 17 -19.72 -5.40 11.65
C LEU A 17 -21.09 -4.92 11.08
N GLN A 18 -21.96 -4.30 11.88
CA GLN A 18 -23.28 -3.82 11.42
C GLN A 18 -23.35 -2.32 11.09
N LYS A 19 -22.22 -1.61 11.02
CA LYS A 19 -22.22 -0.22 10.58
C LYS A 19 -22.06 -0.15 9.07
N VAL A 20 -23.10 0.36 8.41
CA VAL A 20 -23.11 0.77 6.99
C VAL A 20 -21.79 1.49 6.68
N TYR A 21 -21.07 1.01 5.66
CA TYR A 21 -19.87 1.67 5.15
C TYR A 21 -20.24 3.07 4.67
N VAL A 22 -19.90 4.08 5.49
CA VAL A 22 -19.89 5.48 5.08
C VAL A 22 -18.42 5.79 4.77
N PRO A 23 -18.04 6.04 3.51
CA PRO A 23 -16.67 6.46 3.21
C PRO A 23 -16.47 7.84 3.83
N GLN A 24 -15.93 7.85 5.04
CA GLN A 24 -15.51 9.07 5.70
C GLN A 24 -14.16 9.44 5.10
N TRP A 25 -14.17 10.35 4.12
CA TRP A 25 -12.97 10.93 3.49
C TRP A 25 -12.24 11.86 4.47
N ASN A 26 -12.03 11.42 5.71
CA ASN A 26 -11.30 12.17 6.74
C ASN A 26 -9.78 11.97 6.63
N VAL A 27 -9.28 11.69 5.42
CA VAL A 27 -7.89 11.98 5.12
C VAL A 27 -7.86 13.47 4.81
N THR A 28 -7.59 14.29 5.82
CA THR A 28 -6.92 15.56 5.54
C THR A 28 -5.59 15.15 4.92
N ASN A 29 -5.57 15.02 3.58
CA ASN A 29 -4.33 14.96 2.83
C ASN A 29 -3.51 16.12 3.38
N GLY A 30 -2.29 15.89 3.89
CA GLY A 30 -1.40 16.97 4.34
C GLY A 30 -0.99 17.93 3.21
N PHE A 31 -1.69 17.87 2.08
CA PHE A 31 -1.63 18.75 0.94
C PHE A 31 -2.76 19.76 1.08
N CYS A 32 -2.44 21.03 0.83
CA CYS A 32 -3.37 22.16 0.83
C CYS A 32 -4.41 22.02 -0.30
N LEU A 33 -5.35 21.08 -0.13
CA LEU A 33 -6.49 20.89 -1.03
C LEU A 33 -7.65 21.84 -0.71
N ASP A 34 -7.50 22.71 0.28
CA ASP A 34 -8.44 23.80 0.56
C ASP A 34 -8.41 24.88 -0.54
N ASP A 35 -7.37 24.88 -1.38
CA ASP A 35 -7.34 25.69 -2.60
C ASP A 35 -8.07 24.96 -3.74
N SER A 36 -9.24 25.46 -4.09
CA SER A 36 -10.04 24.99 -5.22
C SER A 36 -9.29 25.00 -6.56
N GLY A 37 -8.26 25.83 -6.71
CA GLY A 37 -7.37 25.86 -7.88
C GLY A 37 -6.47 24.63 -7.96
N VAL A 38 -5.86 24.23 -6.84
CA VAL A 38 -4.98 23.05 -6.75
C VAL A 38 -5.78 21.76 -6.95
N CYS A 39 -7.00 21.68 -6.41
CA CYS A 39 -7.91 20.57 -6.68
C CYS A 39 -8.26 20.47 -8.18
N ARG A 40 -8.54 21.60 -8.82
CA ARG A 40 -8.88 21.64 -10.25
C ARG A 40 -7.70 21.25 -11.12
N GLU A 41 -6.51 21.76 -10.83
CA GLU A 41 -5.29 21.46 -11.56
C GLU A 41 -4.91 19.98 -11.43
N MET A 42 -5.00 19.42 -10.22
CA MET A 42 -4.74 18.00 -10.00
C MET A 42 -5.81 17.14 -10.71
N VAL A 43 -7.08 17.51 -10.65
CA VAL A 43 -8.15 16.81 -11.39
C VAL A 43 -7.93 16.91 -12.89
N ASP A 44 -7.54 18.06 -13.43
CA ASP A 44 -7.31 18.25 -14.86
C ASP A 44 -6.02 17.57 -15.36
N GLU A 45 -4.97 17.51 -14.53
CA GLU A 45 -3.70 16.81 -14.83
C GLU A 45 -3.89 15.28 -14.85
N PHE A 46 -4.67 14.75 -13.90
CA PHE A 46 -4.94 13.31 -13.80
C PHE A 46 -6.22 12.86 -14.52
N SER A 47 -6.99 13.79 -15.07
CA SER A 47 -8.12 13.47 -15.93
C SER A 47 -7.70 13.65 -17.37
N PRO A 48 -7.42 12.57 -18.10
CA PRO A 48 -7.52 12.65 -19.53
C PRO A 48 -8.96 13.09 -19.81
N LEU A 49 -9.19 14.31 -20.28
CA LEU A 49 -10.50 14.77 -20.75
C LEU A 49 -11.15 13.74 -21.71
N LYS A 50 -10.29 12.98 -22.40
CA LYS A 50 -10.64 11.83 -23.25
C LYS A 50 -11.30 10.67 -22.48
N PHE A 51 -10.89 10.41 -21.25
CA PHE A 51 -11.47 9.37 -20.39
C PHE A 51 -12.90 9.72 -19.98
N PHE A 52 -13.13 10.93 -19.46
CA PHE A 52 -14.50 11.37 -19.14
C PHE A 52 -15.41 11.45 -20.36
N ALA A 53 -14.89 11.94 -21.49
CA ALA A 53 -15.65 11.93 -22.75
C ALA A 53 -15.98 10.50 -23.22
N SER A 54 -15.11 9.52 -22.95
CA SER A 54 -15.36 8.10 -23.26
C SER A 54 -16.40 7.49 -22.32
N VAL A 55 -16.30 7.78 -21.02
CA VAL A 55 -17.27 7.33 -20.00
C VAL A 55 -18.66 7.89 -20.28
N HIS A 56 -18.78 9.17 -20.63
CA HIS A 56 -20.06 9.80 -20.97
C HIS A 56 -20.71 9.22 -22.24
N ARG A 57 -19.94 8.57 -23.11
CA ARG A 57 -20.44 7.93 -24.34
C ARG A 57 -20.84 6.47 -24.15
N MET A 58 -20.54 5.88 -22.99
CA MET A 58 -20.92 4.50 -22.67
C MET A 58 -22.38 4.44 -22.23
N ASP A 59 -23.07 3.35 -22.61
CA ASP A 59 -24.33 3.01 -21.97
C ASP A 59 -24.11 2.43 -20.57
N HIS A 60 -25.18 2.29 -19.80
CA HIS A 60 -25.12 1.81 -18.42
C HIS A 60 -24.52 0.41 -18.28
N TYR A 61 -24.75 -0.49 -19.23
CA TYR A 61 -24.25 -1.86 -19.18
C TYR A 61 -22.75 -1.91 -19.46
N GLN A 62 -22.29 -1.15 -20.45
CA GLN A 62 -20.88 -0.98 -20.75
C GLN A 62 -20.13 -0.37 -19.57
N LEU A 63 -20.67 0.71 -19.00
CA LEU A 63 -20.09 1.37 -17.83
C LEU A 63 -19.95 0.41 -16.65
N PHE A 64 -21.00 -0.36 -16.34
CA PHE A 64 -21.00 -1.32 -15.25
C PHE A 64 -19.98 -2.46 -15.48
N THR A 65 -19.87 -2.93 -16.73
CA THR A 65 -18.91 -3.97 -17.11
C THR A 65 -17.47 -3.48 -16.92
N GLU A 66 -17.12 -2.32 -17.48
CA GLU A 66 -15.78 -1.74 -17.37
C GLU A 66 -15.42 -1.42 -15.91
N PHE A 67 -16.36 -0.88 -15.15
CA PHE A 67 -16.18 -0.64 -13.72
C PHE A 67 -15.85 -1.92 -12.96
N ASN A 68 -16.62 -2.99 -13.15
CA ASN A 68 -16.39 -4.27 -12.46
C ASN A 68 -15.06 -4.91 -12.86
N ILE A 69 -14.67 -4.81 -14.14
CA ILE A 69 -13.35 -5.26 -14.61
C ILE A 69 -12.24 -4.48 -13.91
N GLY A 70 -12.38 -3.15 -13.82
CA GLY A 70 -11.46 -2.27 -13.12
C GLY A 70 -11.33 -2.63 -11.63
N VAL A 71 -12.46 -2.81 -10.94
CA VAL A 71 -12.49 -3.22 -9.53
C VAL A 71 -11.83 -4.58 -9.34
N ALA A 72 -12.17 -5.58 -10.16
CA ALA A 72 -11.56 -6.91 -10.08
C ALA A 72 -10.04 -6.87 -10.31
N SER A 73 -9.59 -6.07 -11.29
CA SER A 73 -8.17 -5.88 -11.59
C SER A 73 -7.43 -5.20 -10.44
N GLN A 74 -8.01 -4.14 -9.86
CA GLN A 74 -7.46 -3.44 -8.72
C GLN A 74 -7.39 -4.35 -7.48
N MET A 75 -8.46 -5.11 -7.19
CA MET A 75 -8.48 -6.06 -6.09
C MET A 75 -7.40 -7.13 -6.26
N SER A 76 -7.29 -7.73 -7.44
CA SER A 76 -6.25 -8.72 -7.75
C SER A 76 -4.84 -8.15 -7.59
N LEU A 77 -4.59 -6.95 -8.13
CA LEU A 77 -3.31 -6.28 -7.98
C LEU A 77 -2.98 -5.99 -6.52
N SER A 78 -3.96 -5.48 -5.75
CA SER A 78 -3.79 -5.19 -4.32
C SER A 78 -3.46 -6.44 -3.51
N ALA A 79 -4.10 -7.58 -3.81
CA ALA A 79 -3.80 -8.87 -3.18
C ALA A 79 -2.38 -9.33 -3.50
N LYS A 80 -1.96 -9.23 -4.76
CA LYS A 80 -0.60 -9.58 -5.20
C LYS A 80 0.46 -8.72 -4.51
N VAL A 81 0.24 -7.42 -4.38
CA VAL A 81 1.14 -6.49 -3.68
C VAL A 81 1.22 -6.86 -2.20
N ARG A 82 0.08 -7.10 -1.54
CA ARG A 82 0.01 -7.51 -0.14
C ARG A 82 0.79 -8.79 0.12
N MET A 83 0.54 -9.84 -0.67
CA MET A 83 1.24 -11.13 -0.53
C MET A 83 2.77 -10.98 -0.64
N ARG A 84 3.23 -10.16 -1.60
CA ARG A 84 4.67 -9.89 -1.75
C ARG A 84 5.23 -9.14 -0.53
N ALA A 85 4.51 -8.15 -0.02
CA ALA A 85 4.95 -7.41 1.17
C ALA A 85 5.03 -8.32 2.40
N GLU A 86 4.00 -9.14 2.65
CA GLU A 86 3.95 -10.10 3.75
C GLU A 86 5.10 -11.12 3.68
N TYR A 87 5.36 -11.67 2.50
CA TYR A 87 6.49 -12.58 2.27
C TYR A 87 7.82 -11.91 2.59
N ASN A 88 8.07 -10.70 2.06
CA ASN A 88 9.31 -9.97 2.30
C ASN A 88 9.51 -9.64 3.78
N ILE A 89 8.44 -9.28 4.51
CA ILE A 89 8.50 -9.05 5.95
C ILE A 89 8.90 -10.33 6.69
N LYS A 90 8.31 -11.47 6.33
CA LYS A 90 8.62 -12.77 6.93
C LYS A 90 10.08 -13.17 6.69
N GLU A 91 10.56 -13.07 5.46
CA GLU A 91 11.94 -13.42 5.12
C GLU A 91 12.95 -12.46 5.76
N ARG A 92 12.65 -11.16 5.83
CA ARG A 92 13.50 -10.20 6.56
C ARG A 92 13.63 -10.56 8.05
N ARG A 93 12.55 -10.98 8.70
CA ARG A 93 12.61 -11.45 10.11
C ARG A 93 13.51 -12.67 10.27
N ARG A 94 13.43 -13.64 9.34
CA ARG A 94 14.30 -14.83 9.36
C ARG A 94 15.76 -14.45 9.17
N LEU A 95 16.04 -13.57 8.21
CA LEU A 95 17.40 -13.12 7.94
C LEU A 95 17.99 -12.36 9.15
N ASN A 96 17.21 -11.49 9.79
CA ASN A 96 17.64 -10.78 11.00
C ASN A 96 18.03 -11.77 12.12
N SER A 97 17.24 -12.82 12.36
CA SER A 97 17.57 -13.84 13.35
C SER A 97 18.88 -14.57 13.01
N VAL A 98 19.14 -14.86 11.74
CA VAL A 98 20.41 -15.48 11.31
C VAL A 98 21.58 -14.51 11.51
N VAL A 99 21.39 -13.23 11.22
CA VAL A 99 22.42 -12.19 11.44
C VAL A 99 22.75 -12.09 12.93
N GLU A 100 21.75 -12.00 13.80
CA GLU A 100 21.94 -11.94 15.26
C GLU A 100 22.70 -13.17 15.79
N GLU A 101 22.35 -14.37 15.33
CA GLU A 101 23.06 -15.60 15.69
C GLU A 101 24.54 -15.53 15.27
N LYS A 102 24.81 -15.11 14.02
CA LYS A 102 26.18 -15.01 13.50
C LYS A 102 27.00 -13.95 14.21
N ASP A 103 26.41 -12.81 14.53
CA ASP A 103 27.07 -11.75 15.30
C ASP A 103 27.45 -12.24 16.70
N SER A 104 26.55 -12.99 17.37
CA SER A 104 26.84 -13.58 18.68
C SER A 104 27.97 -14.61 18.61
N LEU A 105 27.97 -15.46 17.57
CA LEU A 105 29.00 -16.46 17.34
C LEU A 105 30.36 -15.79 17.05
N LEU A 106 30.38 -14.78 16.18
CA LEU A 106 31.60 -14.03 15.85
C LEU A 106 32.19 -13.39 17.10
N LYS A 107 31.36 -12.76 17.94
CA LYS A 107 31.80 -12.17 19.20
C LYS A 107 32.46 -13.21 20.11
N SER A 108 31.83 -14.38 20.30
CA SER A 108 32.39 -15.47 21.10
C SER A 108 33.72 -15.98 20.55
N ARG A 109 33.85 -16.11 19.23
CA ARG A 109 35.11 -16.55 18.59
C ARG A 109 36.22 -15.53 18.71
N CYS A 110 35.90 -14.23 18.67
CA CYS A 110 36.87 -13.17 18.93
C CYS A 110 37.39 -13.23 20.38
N GLU A 111 36.49 -13.41 21.35
CA GLU A 111 36.87 -13.58 22.77
C GLU A 111 37.76 -14.81 22.99
N GLU A 112 37.43 -15.94 22.35
CA GLU A 112 38.25 -17.17 22.37
C GLU A 112 39.66 -16.92 21.81
N ILE A 113 39.76 -16.26 20.65
CA ILE A 113 41.05 -15.95 20.01
C ILE A 113 41.92 -15.05 20.90
N GLU A 114 41.32 -14.01 21.51
CA GLU A 114 42.06 -13.13 22.42
C GLU A 114 42.56 -13.89 23.66
N SER A 115 41.78 -14.83 24.20
CA SER A 115 42.24 -15.66 25.32
C SER A 115 43.41 -16.60 24.95
N LEU A 116 43.48 -17.05 23.70
CA LEU A 116 44.56 -17.93 23.22
C LEU A 116 45.85 -17.18 22.88
N LYS A 117 45.79 -15.85 22.71
CA LYS A 117 46.97 -15.00 22.50
C LYS A 117 47.69 -14.62 23.80
N ALA A 118 46.99 -14.69 24.94
CA ALA A 118 47.53 -14.39 26.26
C ALA A 118 48.45 -15.51 26.76
#